data_AF-A0A1V5K0L8-F1
#
_entry.id   AF-A0A1V5K0L8-F1
#
_cell.length_a   1.000
_cell.length_b   1.000
_cell.length_c   1.000
_cell.angle_alpha   90.00
_cell.angle_beta   90.00
_cell.angle_gamma   90.00
#
_symmetry.space_group_name_H-M   'P 1'
#
loop_
_entity.id
_entity.type
_entity.pdbx_description
1 polymer ?
#
loop_
_entity_poly.entity_id
_entity_poly.type
_entity_poly.pdbx_seq_one_letter_code
_entity_poly.pdbx_strand_id
1 'polypeptide(L)'
;MIEEFLKMGIKVDVVYRGGAITSDVVLGDLDQVGITKLPVELVLAGPDTLGISFQEASPQFKSSLERADLTVAKGQANYYEFSRNFGSYRSRVVHLFRTKCDLVTTRFGFRGKVGIAAELREEFLGSRW
;
A
#
# COMPACT_ATOMS: atom_id res chain seq x y z
N MET A 1 -5.17 -7.24 -11.50
CA MET A 1 -3.78 -7.00 -11.01
C MET A 1 -3.22 -8.24 -10.33
N ILE A 2 -3.77 -8.69 -9.19
CA ILE A 2 -3.27 -9.88 -8.47
C ILE A 2 -3.20 -11.09 -9.41
N GLU A 3 -4.30 -11.42 -10.09
CA GLU A 3 -4.33 -12.54 -11.03
C GLU A 3 -3.30 -12.45 -12.16
N GLU A 4 -3.02 -11.24 -12.67
CA GLU A 4 -2.01 -11.05 -13.71
C GLU A 4 -0.60 -11.30 -13.18
N PHE A 5 -0.29 -10.86 -11.96
CA PHE A 5 0.98 -11.19 -11.31
C PHE A 5 1.13 -12.70 -11.09
N LEU A 6 0.05 -13.38 -10.69
CA LEU A 6 0.06 -14.83 -10.53
C LEU A 6 0.29 -15.55 -11.87
N LYS A 7 -0.34 -15.10 -12.98
CA LYS A 7 -0.09 -15.63 -14.33
C LYS A 7 1.36 -15.44 -14.79
N MET A 8 2.03 -14.39 -14.32
CA MET A 8 3.44 -14.13 -14.58
C MET A 8 4.38 -14.98 -13.69
N GLY A 9 3.84 -15.83 -12.80
CA GLY A 9 4.63 -16.65 -11.87
C GLY A 9 5.19 -15.88 -10.67
N ILE A 10 4.67 -14.68 -10.39
CA ILE A 10 5.09 -13.87 -9.25
C ILE A 10 4.39 -14.36 -7.99
N LYS A 11 5.14 -14.54 -6.90
CA LYS A 11 4.56 -14.76 -5.57
C LYS A 11 3.93 -13.46 -5.08
N VAL A 12 2.67 -13.52 -4.65
CA VAL A 12 1.91 -12.36 -4.20
C VAL A 12 1.50 -12.52 -2.73
N ASP A 13 1.89 -11.55 -1.93
CA ASP A 13 1.38 -11.35 -0.57
C ASP A 13 0.27 -10.27 -0.64
N VAL A 14 -0.93 -10.60 -0.15
CA VAL A 14 -2.06 -9.66 -0.06
C VAL A 14 -2.20 -9.18 1.37
N VAL A 15 -1.97 -7.88 1.55
CA VAL A 15 -2.02 -7.23 2.86
C VAL A 15 -3.41 -6.69 3.15
N TYR A 16 -3.96 -7.00 4.33
CA TYR A 16 -5.29 -6.57 4.79
C TYR A 16 -5.26 -6.03 6.23
N ARG A 17 -6.36 -5.39 6.69
CA ARG A 17 -6.47 -4.79 8.03
C ARG A 17 -7.12 -5.69 9.07
N GLY A 18 -6.76 -5.46 10.33
CA GLY A 18 -7.37 -6.15 11.49
C GLY A 18 -8.80 -5.72 11.78
N GLY A 19 -9.20 -4.54 11.30
CA GLY A 19 -10.56 -4.02 11.43
C GLY A 19 -10.86 -2.99 10.34
N ALA A 20 -12.15 -2.72 10.13
CA ALA A 20 -12.62 -1.83 9.09
C ALA A 20 -12.43 -0.37 9.50
N ILE A 21 -11.63 0.38 8.73
CA ILE A 21 -11.57 1.84 8.80
C ILE A 21 -11.81 2.40 7.41
N THR A 22 -12.87 3.21 7.28
CA THR A 22 -13.30 3.80 6.01
C THR A 22 -13.57 2.75 4.92
N SER A 23 -12.68 2.63 3.92
CA SER A 23 -12.75 1.67 2.82
C SER A 23 -11.57 0.70 2.81
N ASP A 24 -10.87 0.55 3.94
CA ASP A 24 -9.78 -0.39 4.05
C ASP A 24 -10.29 -1.83 4.05
N VAL A 25 -9.57 -2.70 3.33
CA VAL A 25 -9.93 -4.09 3.11
C VAL A 25 -9.61 -4.90 4.36
N VAL A 26 -10.60 -5.60 4.90
CA VAL A 26 -10.45 -6.61 5.96
C VAL A 26 -10.52 -8.02 5.38
N LEU A 27 -10.24 -9.04 6.21
CA LEU A 27 -10.25 -10.45 5.76
C LEU A 27 -11.59 -10.86 5.13
N GLY A 28 -12.71 -10.39 5.69
CA GLY A 28 -14.04 -10.68 5.15
C GLY A 28 -14.25 -10.16 3.72
N ASP A 29 -13.70 -9.00 3.39
CA ASP A 29 -13.79 -8.43 2.04
C ASP A 29 -13.01 -9.28 1.03
N LEU A 30 -11.84 -9.79 1.43
CA LEU A 30 -11.00 -10.66 0.60
C LEU A 30 -11.72 -11.96 0.24
N ASP A 31 -12.50 -12.51 1.17
CA ASP A 31 -13.28 -13.71 0.94
C ASP A 31 -14.42 -13.46 -0.07
N GLN A 32 -15.13 -12.33 0.10
CA GLN A 32 -16.22 -11.94 -0.81
C GLN A 32 -15.75 -11.76 -2.25
N VAL A 33 -14.55 -11.21 -2.47
CA VAL A 33 -13.97 -11.03 -3.81
C VAL A 33 -13.19 -12.25 -4.30
N GLY A 34 -13.17 -13.35 -3.54
CA GLY A 34 -12.53 -14.60 -3.92
C GLY A 34 -11.01 -14.61 -3.87
N ILE A 35 -10.37 -13.60 -3.25
CA ILE A 35 -8.91 -13.56 -3.09
C ILE A 35 -8.42 -14.71 -2.20
N THR A 36 -9.22 -15.12 -1.21
CA THR A 36 -8.93 -16.29 -0.34
C THR A 36 -8.77 -17.60 -1.11
N LYS A 37 -9.24 -17.67 -2.36
CA LYS A 37 -9.15 -18.84 -3.24
C LYS A 37 -7.95 -18.80 -4.18
N LEU A 38 -7.24 -17.67 -4.23
CA LEU A 38 -6.05 -17.51 -5.05
C LEU A 38 -4.81 -18.05 -4.32
N PRO A 39 -3.77 -18.50 -5.04
CA PRO A 39 -2.50 -18.92 -4.46
C PRO A 39 -1.68 -17.71 -3.99
N VAL A 40 -2.17 -17.00 -2.97
CA VAL A 40 -1.56 -15.81 -2.37
C VAL A 40 -1.34 -16.02 -0.88
N GLU A 41 -0.37 -15.30 -0.31
CA GLU A 41 -0.19 -15.25 1.14
C GLU A 41 -1.02 -14.10 1.72
N LEU A 42 -1.91 -14.37 2.68
CA LEU A 42 -2.71 -13.32 3.32
C LEU A 42 -1.97 -12.78 4.55
N VAL A 43 -1.69 -11.49 4.55
CA VAL A 43 -0.85 -10.85 5.57
C VAL A 43 -1.64 -9.77 6.30
N LEU A 44 -1.87 -9.96 7.59
CA LEU A 44 -2.46 -8.93 8.44
C LEU A 44 -1.47 -7.77 8.62
N ALA A 45 -1.81 -6.56 8.18
CA ALA A 45 -0.95 -5.37 8.31
C ALA A 45 -0.69 -4.99 9.78
N GLY A 46 -1.71 -5.11 10.62
CA GLY A 46 -1.76 -4.54 11.96
C GLY A 46 -3.20 -4.17 12.32
N PRO A 47 -3.39 -3.34 13.35
CA PRO A 47 -4.72 -2.92 13.80
C PRO A 47 -5.40 -2.03 12.75
N ASP A 48 -6.62 -1.64 13.10
CA ASP A 48 -7.43 -0.70 12.34
C ASP A 48 -6.80 0.71 12.42
N THR A 49 -6.15 1.11 11.33
CA THR A 49 -5.52 2.43 11.18
C THR A 49 -5.78 3.02 9.79
N LEU A 50 -5.82 4.35 9.67
CA LEU A 50 -5.93 5.03 8.37
C LEU A 50 -4.58 4.98 7.65
N GLY A 51 -4.44 4.07 6.69
CA GLY A 51 -3.12 3.77 6.12
C GLY A 51 -2.29 2.86 7.04
N ILE A 52 -1.10 2.43 6.60
CA ILE A 52 -0.26 1.49 7.38
C ILE A 52 0.47 2.21 8.50
N SER A 53 0.15 1.89 9.75
CA SER A 53 0.95 2.30 10.91
C SER A 53 2.21 1.43 10.99
N PHE A 54 3.39 1.99 10.69
CA PHE A 54 4.67 1.27 10.83
C PHE A 54 5.02 0.95 12.28
N GLN A 55 4.50 1.74 13.23
CA GLN A 55 4.68 1.53 14.66
C GLN A 55 3.92 0.30 15.13
N GLU A 56 2.64 0.19 14.74
CA GLU A 56 1.73 -0.89 15.14
C GLU A 56 1.69 -2.05 14.13
N ALA A 57 2.51 -1.97 13.08
CA ALA A 57 2.60 -2.99 12.05
C ALA A 57 2.94 -4.35 12.65
N SER A 58 2.19 -5.37 12.22
CA SER A 58 2.36 -6.74 12.68
C SER A 58 3.76 -7.27 12.31
N PRO A 59 4.31 -8.22 13.09
CA PRO A 59 5.56 -8.88 12.73
C PRO A 59 5.51 -9.56 11.34
N GLN A 60 4.36 -10.11 10.95
CA GLN A 60 4.14 -10.76 9.67
C GLN A 60 4.23 -9.75 8.52
N PHE A 61 3.60 -8.59 8.66
CA PHE A 61 3.66 -7.52 7.67
C PHE A 61 5.08 -6.95 7.55
N LYS A 62 5.77 -6.68 8.67
CA LYS A 62 7.17 -6.24 8.63
C LYS A 62 8.06 -7.24 7.89
N SER A 63 7.88 -8.54 8.16
CA SER A 63 8.65 -9.61 7.51
C SER A 63 8.30 -9.78 6.03
N SER A 64 7.04 -9.58 5.63
CA SER A 64 6.63 -9.57 4.23
C SER A 64 7.22 -8.36 3.50
N LEU A 65 7.12 -7.17 4.09
CA LEU A 65 7.66 -5.93 3.52
C LEU A 65 9.18 -5.98 3.36
N GLU A 66 9.92 -6.52 4.32
CA GLU A 66 11.39 -6.65 4.22
C GLU A 66 11.85 -7.62 3.11
N ARG A 67 11.03 -8.64 2.78
CA ARG A 67 11.35 -9.64 1.75
C ARG A 67 10.82 -9.26 0.36
N ALA A 68 9.92 -8.28 0.26
CA ALA A 68 9.24 -7.95 -0.98
C ALA A 68 10.15 -7.18 -1.94
N ASP A 69 10.36 -7.71 -3.15
CA ASP A 69 11.08 -7.01 -4.23
C ASP A 69 10.36 -5.73 -4.72
N LEU A 70 9.03 -5.72 -4.58
CA LEU A 70 8.13 -4.64 -4.96
C LEU A 70 6.88 -4.64 -4.07
N THR A 71 6.53 -3.47 -3.54
CA THR A 71 5.30 -3.23 -2.79
C THR A 71 4.38 -2.30 -3.58
N VAL A 72 3.13 -2.71 -3.80
CA VAL A 72 2.11 -1.84 -4.42
C VAL A 72 1.21 -1.25 -3.32
N ALA A 73 1.54 -0.04 -2.89
CA ALA A 73 0.79 0.68 -1.86
C ALA A 73 -0.43 1.39 -2.47
N LYS A 74 -1.61 0.79 -2.29
CA LYS A 74 -2.86 1.37 -2.80
C LYS A 74 -3.43 2.42 -1.84
N GLY A 75 -3.97 3.51 -2.40
CA GLY A 75 -4.67 4.55 -1.63
C GLY A 75 -3.76 5.65 -1.06
N GLN A 76 -4.33 6.85 -0.94
CA GLN A 76 -3.60 8.06 -0.55
C GLN A 76 -3.09 8.02 0.91
N ALA A 77 -3.80 7.35 1.82
CA ALA A 77 -3.36 7.20 3.21
C ALA A 77 -2.07 6.38 3.31
N ASN A 78 -1.97 5.29 2.55
CA ASN A 78 -0.73 4.52 2.46
C ASN A 78 0.41 5.34 1.83
N TYR A 79 0.13 6.17 0.82
CA TYR A 79 1.14 7.10 0.30
C TYR A 79 1.73 7.99 1.41
N TYR A 80 0.90 8.55 2.30
CA TYR A 80 1.41 9.37 3.40
C TYR A 80 2.28 8.58 4.37
N GLU A 81 1.87 7.38 4.78
CA GLU A 81 2.62 6.59 5.75
C GLU A 81 3.95 6.09 5.20
N PHE A 82 3.98 5.60 3.96
CA PHE A 82 5.23 5.20 3.30
C PHE A 82 6.14 6.40 3.00
N SER A 83 5.58 7.58 2.71
CA SER A 83 6.37 8.81 2.52
C SER A 83 6.97 9.31 3.83
N ARG A 84 6.20 9.28 4.93
CA ARG A 84 6.69 9.67 6.26
C ARG A 84 7.82 8.76 6.75
N ASN A 85 7.69 7.46 6.48
CA ASN A 85 8.65 6.44 6.88
C ASN A 85 9.65 6.09 5.76
N PHE A 86 9.82 6.96 4.77
CA PHE A 86 10.75 6.70 3.66
C PHE A 86 12.16 6.40 4.19
N GLY A 87 12.80 5.38 3.62
CA GLY A 87 14.11 4.89 4.06
C GLY A 87 14.06 3.96 5.29
N SER A 88 12.89 3.74 5.90
CA SER A 88 12.72 2.80 7.04
C SER A 88 12.28 1.39 6.62
N TYR A 89 12.25 1.11 5.32
CA TYR A 89 11.92 -0.17 4.71
C TYR A 89 12.79 -0.39 3.47
N ARG A 90 13.05 -1.65 3.11
CA ARG A 90 13.90 -1.98 1.96
C ARG A 90 13.17 -2.12 0.62
N SER A 91 11.89 -2.49 0.65
CA SER A 91 11.12 -2.74 -0.57
C SER A 91 10.98 -1.50 -1.43
N ARG A 92 11.03 -1.66 -2.76
CA ARG A 92 10.63 -0.60 -3.70
C ARG A 92 9.11 -0.43 -3.63
N VAL A 93 8.65 0.80 -3.40
CA VAL A 93 7.21 1.05 -3.22
C VAL A 93 6.66 1.83 -4.41
N VAL A 94 5.68 1.24 -5.09
CA VAL A 94 4.86 1.90 -6.10
C VAL A 94 3.52 2.27 -5.49
N HIS A 95 3.19 3.55 -5.56
CA HIS A 95 1.93 4.09 -5.09
C HIS A 95 0.88 4.08 -6.20
N LEU A 96 -0.27 3.50 -5.92
CA LEU A 96 -1.41 3.47 -6.83
C LEU A 96 -2.64 4.08 -6.14
N PHE A 97 -2.98 5.32 -6.47
CA PHE A 97 -4.12 6.00 -5.85
C PHE A 97 -4.66 7.14 -6.70
N ARG A 98 -5.88 7.58 -6.40
CA ARG A 98 -6.43 8.83 -6.94
C ARG A 98 -6.24 9.94 -5.92
N THR A 99 -5.70 11.08 -6.34
CA THR A 99 -5.56 12.24 -5.46
C THR A 99 -6.94 12.77 -5.06
N LYS A 100 -7.07 13.12 -3.77
CA LYS A 100 -8.32 13.64 -3.18
C LYS A 100 -8.24 15.13 -2.85
N CYS A 101 -7.03 15.71 -2.83
CA CYS A 101 -6.78 17.11 -2.51
C CYS A 101 -5.62 17.68 -3.35
N ASP A 102 -5.66 18.98 -3.60
CA ASP A 102 -4.66 19.67 -4.42
C ASP A 102 -3.25 19.58 -3.83
N LEU A 103 -3.14 19.57 -2.49
CA LEU A 103 -1.86 19.43 -1.79
C LEU A 103 -1.07 18.19 -2.21
N VAL A 104 -1.73 17.07 -2.46
CA VAL A 104 -1.05 15.88 -2.97
C VAL A 104 -0.89 15.96 -4.48
N THR A 105 -1.91 16.41 -5.20
CA THR A 105 -1.83 16.54 -6.67
C THR A 105 -0.64 17.40 -7.12
N THR A 106 -0.40 18.53 -6.46
CA THR A 106 0.69 19.45 -6.82
C THR A 106 2.07 18.88 -6.53
N ARG A 107 2.21 17.95 -5.56
CA ARG A 107 3.46 17.20 -5.33
C ARG A 107 3.87 16.34 -6.53
N PHE A 108 2.90 15.92 -7.34
CA PHE A 108 3.13 15.21 -8.59
C PHE A 108 3.13 16.13 -9.81
N GLY A 109 3.10 17.46 -9.63
CA GLY A 109 3.14 18.43 -10.72
C GLY A 109 1.83 18.59 -11.51
N PHE A 110 0.71 18.08 -10.99
CA PHE A 110 -0.60 18.13 -11.67
C PHE A 110 -1.57 19.12 -10.99
N ARG A 111 -2.76 19.26 -11.56
CA ARG A 111 -3.91 19.99 -10.98
C ARG A 111 -5.18 19.13 -11.01
N GLY A 112 -6.08 19.33 -10.05
CA GLY A 112 -7.32 18.57 -9.94
C GLY A 112 -7.15 17.16 -9.37
N LYS A 113 -8.15 16.29 -9.58
CA LYS A 113 -8.15 14.90 -9.07
C LYS A 113 -7.60 13.95 -10.14
N VAL A 114 -6.37 13.48 -9.98
CA VAL A 114 -5.67 12.63 -10.95
C VAL A 114 -5.41 11.24 -10.39
N GLY A 115 -5.27 10.25 -11.28
CA GLY A 115 -4.75 8.93 -10.93
C GLY A 115 -3.21 8.96 -10.91
N ILE A 116 -2.61 8.39 -9.87
CA ILE A 116 -1.17 8.28 -9.67
C ILE A 116 -0.79 6.81 -9.68
N ALA A 117 0.21 6.48 -10.48
CA ALA A 117 0.95 5.22 -10.48
C ALA A 117 2.44 5.57 -10.55
N ALA A 118 3.09 5.69 -9.39
CA ALA A 118 4.46 6.20 -9.32
C ALA A 118 5.27 5.48 -8.24
N GLU A 119 6.54 5.20 -8.53
CA GLU A 119 7.51 4.76 -7.53
C GLU A 119 7.87 5.94 -6.62
N LEU A 120 7.91 5.72 -5.31
CA LEU A 120 8.36 6.73 -4.38
C LEU A 120 9.86 6.97 -4.52
N ARG A 121 10.22 8.21 -4.83
CA ARG A 121 11.60 8.70 -4.96
C ARG A 121 11.76 9.90 -4.04
N GLU A 122 12.99 10.22 -3.65
CA GLU A 122 13.28 11.35 -2.74
C GLU A 122 12.70 12.68 -3.25
N GLU A 123 12.66 12.87 -4.56
CA GLU A 123 12.08 14.04 -5.24
C GLU A 123 10.59 14.29 -4.90
N PHE A 124 9.83 13.25 -4.51
CA PHE A 124 8.41 13.35 -4.16
C PHE A 124 8.14 13.56 -2.67
N LEU A 125 9.19 13.55 -1.84
CA LEU A 125 9.04 13.73 -0.39
C LEU A 125 8.74 15.18 -0.02
N GLY A 126 9.16 16.14 -0.84
CA GLY A 126 9.06 17.57 -0.54
C GLY A 126 9.79 17.93 0.76
N SER A 127 9.84 19.20 1.14
CA SER A 127 10.31 19.58 2.48
C SER A 127 9.51 18.79 3.52
N ARG A 128 10.22 17.99 4.32
CA ARG A 128 9.71 17.15 5.43
C ARG A 128 8.49 17.79 6.11
N TRP A 129 7.42 17.02 6.26
CA TRP A 129 6.22 17.41 7.02
C TRP A 129 6.54 17.64 8.50
#